data_AF-A0A935GXC0-F1
#
_entry.id   AF-A0A935GXC0-F1
#
_cell.length_a   1.000
_cell.length_b   1.000
_cell.length_c   1.000
_cell.angle_alpha   90.00
_cell.angle_beta   90.00
_cell.angle_gamma   90.00
#
_symmetry.space_group_name_H-M   'P 1'
#
loop_
_entity.id
_entity.type
_entity.pdbx_description
1 polymer ?
#
loop_
_entity_poly.entity_id
_entity_poly.type
_entity_poly.pdbx_seq_one_letter_code
_entity_poly.pdbx_strand_id
1 'polypeptide(L)'
;MPHRLQPFHVLHGAQRHGPGAARAPTLVMAGATGALGNEVLRRLAGSIRYGHVQVLAREPVRAGMARVELAVRHGDDPTHWEPLAADVGVVMFEAPRMFYQRERALWVPTAVQLVPLAHWLRRCGVRSLVVVMPHAQGQFPPSLQRGFASLSEQAVSALGFERVVWVRNAEERKPVNPGGGLLLWVRDFMLSAFSYMVPQAQRPLRTAHVAHAVALALQHAPPGVHVITHEMLWHAIRDGLEQTARKWFAQRAP
;
A
#
# COMPACT_ATOMS: atom_id res chain seq x y z
N MET A 1 37.38 -36.41 -34.07
CA MET A 1 37.53 -35.08 -34.69
C MET A 1 36.37 -34.19 -34.23
N PRO A 2 36.62 -33.07 -33.53
CA PRO A 2 35.56 -32.25 -32.95
C PRO A 2 34.95 -31.32 -34.00
N HIS A 3 33.61 -31.33 -34.11
CA HIS A 3 32.85 -30.39 -34.94
C HIS A 3 33.08 -28.96 -34.45
N ARG A 4 33.76 -28.13 -35.26
CA ARG A 4 33.79 -26.68 -35.09
C ARG A 4 32.37 -26.15 -35.34
N LEU A 5 31.68 -25.77 -34.27
CA LEU A 5 30.46 -24.97 -34.35
C LEU A 5 30.81 -23.67 -35.09
N GLN A 6 30.17 -23.44 -36.24
CA GLN A 6 30.50 -22.30 -37.09
C GLN A 6 29.93 -21.01 -36.46
N PRO A 7 30.74 -19.93 -36.32
CA PRO A 7 30.39 -18.75 -35.53
C PRO A 7 29.12 -18.03 -36.00
N PHE A 8 28.72 -18.17 -37.26
CA PHE A 8 27.47 -17.58 -37.77
C PHE A 8 26.20 -18.21 -37.18
N HIS A 9 26.24 -19.48 -36.75
CA HIS A 9 25.09 -20.09 -36.06
C HIS A 9 24.89 -19.55 -34.64
N VAL A 10 25.92 -18.95 -34.03
CA VAL A 10 25.82 -18.30 -32.71
C VAL A 10 25.12 -16.94 -32.80
N LEU A 11 25.28 -16.22 -33.91
CA LEU A 11 24.67 -14.90 -34.12
C LEU A 11 23.18 -14.96 -34.48
N HIS A 12 22.70 -16.02 -35.15
CA HIS A 12 21.26 -16.18 -35.42
C HIS A 12 20.43 -16.49 -34.16
N GLY A 13 21.06 -17.02 -33.10
CA GLY A 13 20.41 -17.18 -31.80
C GLY A 13 20.21 -15.85 -31.05
N ALA A 14 21.12 -14.87 -31.26
CA ALA A 14 21.06 -13.56 -30.63
C ALA A 14 20.07 -12.58 -31.31
N GLN A 15 19.70 -12.85 -32.57
CA GLN A 15 18.73 -12.02 -33.32
C GLN A 15 17.29 -12.51 -33.23
N ARG A 16 17.05 -13.67 -32.61
CA ARG A 16 15.70 -13.97 -32.13
C ARG A 16 15.45 -13.08 -30.93
N HIS A 17 14.81 -11.93 -31.15
CA HIS A 17 13.91 -11.36 -30.16
C HIS A 17 12.81 -12.39 -29.91
N GLY A 18 13.12 -13.42 -29.12
CA GLY A 18 12.08 -14.13 -28.38
C GLY A 18 11.31 -13.09 -27.57
N PRO A 19 10.02 -13.30 -27.25
CA PRO A 19 9.30 -12.41 -26.36
C PRO A 19 10.18 -12.16 -25.15
N GLY A 20 10.75 -10.94 -25.06
CA GLY A 20 11.81 -10.65 -24.11
C GLY A 20 11.30 -11.04 -22.74
N ALA A 21 12.07 -11.85 -22.01
CA ALA A 21 11.67 -12.30 -20.67
C ALA A 21 11.16 -11.08 -19.91
N ALA A 22 9.85 -11.03 -19.68
CA ALA A 22 9.21 -9.79 -19.26
C ALA A 22 9.87 -9.36 -17.96
N ARG A 23 10.48 -8.16 -17.96
CA ARG A 23 11.18 -7.64 -16.78
C ARG A 23 10.21 -7.68 -15.62
N ALA A 24 10.61 -8.29 -14.51
CA ALA A 24 9.78 -8.31 -13.32
C ALA A 24 9.46 -6.86 -12.90
N PRO A 25 8.19 -6.54 -12.57
CA PRO A 25 7.76 -5.18 -12.28
C PRO A 25 8.53 -4.56 -11.11
N THR A 26 8.74 -3.25 -11.19
CA THR A 26 9.29 -2.44 -10.10
C THR A 26 8.15 -1.84 -9.27
N LEU A 27 8.22 -2.00 -7.96
CA LEU A 27 7.25 -1.45 -7.02
C LEU A 27 7.83 -0.23 -6.31
N VAL A 28 7.07 0.85 -6.21
CA VAL A 28 7.39 2.00 -5.36
C VAL A 28 6.45 2.05 -4.16
N MET A 29 6.99 2.36 -2.98
CA MET A 29 6.25 2.37 -1.72
C MET A 29 6.48 3.66 -0.94
N ALA A 30 5.39 4.30 -0.50
CA ALA A 30 5.38 5.47 0.37
C ALA A 30 4.78 5.13 1.74
N GLY A 31 5.35 5.69 2.82
CA GLY A 31 4.86 5.49 4.20
C GLY A 31 5.07 4.08 4.76
N ALA A 32 6.18 3.44 4.40
CA ALA A 32 6.58 2.13 4.92
C ALA A 32 7.17 2.20 6.35
N THR A 33 6.58 3.00 7.22
CA THR A 33 7.21 3.57 8.42
C THR A 33 6.76 2.98 9.73
N GLY A 34 5.66 2.22 9.77
CA GLY A 34 5.25 1.52 10.97
C GLY A 34 5.06 0.03 10.75
N ALA A 35 4.23 -0.62 11.58
CA ALA A 35 4.09 -2.07 11.54
C ALA A 35 3.37 -2.56 10.29
N LEU A 36 2.37 -1.84 9.79
CA LEU A 36 1.73 -2.22 8.54
C LEU A 36 2.71 -2.02 7.39
N GLY A 37 3.36 -0.86 7.33
CA GLY A 37 4.37 -0.56 6.31
C GLY A 37 5.46 -1.62 6.21
N ASN A 38 6.01 -2.01 7.36
CA ASN A 38 7.02 -3.06 7.45
C ASN A 38 6.51 -4.44 7.01
N GLU A 39 5.28 -4.83 7.39
CA GLU A 39 4.73 -6.12 6.94
C GLU A 39 4.43 -6.15 5.45
N VAL A 40 3.90 -5.06 4.90
CA VAL A 40 3.68 -4.93 3.46
C VAL A 40 5.03 -4.98 2.72
N LEU A 41 6.04 -4.24 3.19
CA LEU A 41 7.38 -4.26 2.60
C LEU A 41 7.98 -5.67 2.62
N ARG A 42 8.00 -6.35 3.77
CA ARG A 42 8.52 -7.72 3.91
C ARG A 42 7.84 -8.68 2.94
N ARG A 43 6.51 -8.61 2.87
CA ARG A 43 5.72 -9.53 2.04
C ARG A 43 5.92 -9.29 0.55
N LEU A 44 5.99 -8.03 0.12
CA LEU A 44 6.15 -7.68 -1.29
C LEU A 44 7.60 -7.88 -1.75
N ALA A 45 8.60 -7.49 -0.95
CA ALA A 45 10.01 -7.71 -1.26
C ALA A 45 10.40 -9.20 -1.23
N GLY A 46 9.74 -10.01 -0.40
CA GLY A 46 9.87 -11.47 -0.39
C GLY A 46 9.14 -12.18 -1.54
N SER A 47 8.32 -11.47 -2.32
CA SER A 47 7.62 -12.05 -3.47
C SER A 47 8.52 -12.08 -4.70
N ILE A 48 8.51 -13.21 -5.43
CA ILE A 48 9.20 -13.33 -6.71
C ILE A 48 8.58 -12.48 -7.82
N ARG A 49 7.38 -11.92 -7.60
CA ARG A 49 6.65 -11.12 -8.60
C ARG A 49 7.30 -9.78 -8.89
N TYR A 50 7.96 -9.19 -7.91
CA TYR A 50 8.60 -7.89 -8.07
C TYR A 50 10.11 -8.10 -8.20
N GLY A 51 10.68 -7.50 -9.24
CA GLY A 51 12.13 -7.52 -9.43
C GLY A 51 12.82 -6.69 -8.36
N HIS A 52 12.19 -5.55 -8.01
CA HIS A 52 12.76 -4.56 -7.11
C HIS A 52 11.66 -3.75 -6.40
N VAL A 53 11.89 -3.38 -5.14
CA VAL A 53 11.01 -2.51 -4.33
C VAL A 53 11.74 -1.23 -3.92
N GLN A 54 11.27 -0.08 -4.38
CA GLN A 54 11.80 1.23 -4.06
C GLN A 54 10.95 1.88 -2.96
N VAL A 55 11.54 2.13 -1.79
CA VAL A 55 10.85 2.78 -0.67
C VAL A 55 11.25 4.25 -0.63
N LEU A 56 10.27 5.15 -0.61
CA LEU A 56 10.53 6.58 -0.55
C LEU A 56 11.15 6.97 0.79
N ALA A 57 12.23 7.73 0.73
CA ALA A 57 12.98 8.17 1.89
C ALA A 57 13.28 9.67 1.84
N ARG A 58 13.36 10.30 3.01
CA ARG A 58 13.84 11.68 3.21
C ARG A 58 15.36 11.73 3.29
N GLU A 59 15.98 10.68 3.82
CA GLU A 59 17.41 10.60 4.09
C GLU A 59 18.01 9.31 3.55
N PRO A 60 19.29 9.31 3.12
CA PRO A 60 19.97 8.11 2.68
C PRO A 60 20.26 7.18 3.87
N VAL A 61 19.74 5.95 3.83
CA VAL A 61 20.00 4.90 4.82
C VAL A 61 20.25 3.56 4.10
N ARG A 62 21.05 2.67 4.70
CA ARG A 62 21.25 1.33 4.14
C ARG A 62 19.97 0.50 4.23
N ALA A 63 19.49 0.03 3.08
CA ALA A 63 18.42 -0.94 3.02
C ALA A 63 18.84 -2.26 3.70
N GLY A 64 17.91 -2.89 4.43
CA GLY A 64 18.16 -4.15 5.13
C GLY A 64 17.88 -5.40 4.30
N MET A 65 17.43 -5.26 3.05
CA MET A 65 16.95 -6.35 2.20
C MET A 65 17.51 -6.21 0.78
N ALA A 66 17.94 -7.32 0.18
CA ALA A 66 18.66 -7.30 -1.11
C ALA A 66 17.85 -6.74 -2.30
N ARG A 67 16.52 -6.81 -2.26
CA ARG A 67 15.62 -6.31 -3.33
C ARG A 67 14.97 -4.96 -3.00
N VAL A 68 15.44 -4.30 -1.94
CA VAL A 68 14.89 -3.04 -1.47
C VAL A 68 15.93 -1.94 -1.67
N GLU A 69 15.52 -0.86 -2.30
CA GLU A 69 16.31 0.37 -2.47
C GLU A 69 15.56 1.51 -1.79
N LEU A 70 16.29 2.45 -1.19
CA LEU A 70 15.69 3.69 -0.74
C LEU A 70 15.79 4.73 -1.85
N ALA A 71 14.63 5.14 -2.37
CA ALA A 71 14.52 6.23 -3.31
C ALA A 71 14.44 7.54 -2.51
N VAL A 72 15.60 8.15 -2.28
CA VAL A 72 15.69 9.42 -1.55
C VAL A 72 15.07 10.54 -2.39
N ARG A 73 14.16 11.29 -1.78
CA ARG A 73 13.52 12.47 -2.37
C ARG A 73 13.71 13.67 -1.47
N HIS A 74 14.27 14.72 -2.05
CA HIS A 74 14.49 15.98 -1.34
C HIS A 74 13.24 16.84 -1.38
N GLY A 75 12.91 17.45 -0.25
CA GLY A 75 11.70 18.24 -0.08
C GLY A 75 10.44 17.40 0.15
N ASP A 76 9.45 18.03 0.76
CA ASP A 76 8.20 17.36 1.16
C ASP A 76 7.11 17.41 0.08
N ASP A 77 7.35 18.07 -1.04
CA ASP A 77 6.35 18.22 -2.11
C ASP A 77 6.63 17.27 -3.30
N PRO A 78 5.78 16.24 -3.51
CA PRO A 78 5.93 15.30 -4.62
C PRO A 78 5.82 15.93 -6.01
N THR A 79 5.25 17.13 -6.15
CA THR A 79 5.08 17.76 -7.47
C THR A 79 6.42 18.04 -8.15
N HIS A 80 7.46 18.36 -7.37
CA HIS A 80 8.79 18.77 -7.84
C HIS A 80 9.79 17.62 -7.95
N TRP A 81 9.42 16.42 -7.51
CA TRP A 81 10.34 15.28 -7.56
C TRP A 81 10.57 14.79 -8.98
N GLU A 82 11.83 14.47 -9.27
CA GLU A 82 12.19 13.75 -10.49
C GLU A 82 11.45 12.39 -10.54
N PRO A 83 10.89 12.01 -11.70
CA PRO A 83 10.29 10.69 -11.86
C PRO A 83 11.31 9.58 -11.63
N LEU A 84 10.83 8.46 -11.09
CA LEU A 84 11.55 7.18 -11.08
C LEU A 84 10.81 6.17 -11.94
N ALA A 85 11.46 5.07 -12.34
CA ALA A 85 10.78 4.02 -13.11
C ALA A 85 10.09 3.03 -12.15
N ALA A 86 8.76 3.04 -12.11
CA ALA A 86 7.97 2.07 -11.35
C ALA A 86 6.68 1.67 -12.07
N ASP A 87 6.30 0.39 -11.95
CA ASP A 87 5.11 -0.18 -12.57
C ASP A 87 3.91 -0.19 -11.59
N VAL A 88 4.22 -0.33 -10.30
CA VAL A 88 3.24 -0.53 -9.21
C VAL A 88 3.53 0.43 -8.06
N GLY A 89 2.49 1.07 -7.52
CA GLY A 89 2.59 1.97 -6.38
C GLY A 89 1.82 1.45 -5.16
N VAL A 90 2.40 1.60 -3.98
CA VAL A 90 1.74 1.36 -2.69
C VAL A 90 1.91 2.59 -1.80
N VAL A 91 0.81 3.16 -1.33
CA VAL A 91 0.80 4.35 -0.47
C VAL A 91 0.13 4.02 0.84
N MET A 92 0.80 4.31 1.95
CA MET A 92 0.30 4.12 3.32
C MET A 92 0.57 5.39 4.13
N PHE A 93 -0.26 5.70 5.12
CA PHE A 93 -0.16 6.92 5.93
C PHE A 93 0.20 6.63 7.39
N GLU A 94 1.09 5.66 7.63
CA GLU A 94 1.47 5.25 8.99
C GLU A 94 2.62 6.11 9.52
N ALA A 95 2.45 6.79 10.66
CA ALA A 95 3.55 7.56 11.27
C ALA A 95 4.70 6.64 11.77
N PRO A 96 5.96 7.11 11.72
CA PRO A 96 7.10 6.31 12.18
C PRO A 96 7.04 6.08 13.69
N ARG A 97 7.52 4.92 14.15
CA ARG A 97 7.62 4.65 15.59
C ARG A 97 8.82 5.39 16.17
N MET A 98 8.64 6.02 17.34
CA MET A 98 9.65 6.92 17.94
C MET A 98 11.03 6.28 18.16
N PHE A 99 11.10 4.94 18.33
CA PHE A 99 12.33 4.25 18.74
C PHE A 99 13.17 3.67 17.59
N TYR A 100 12.71 3.72 16.33
CA TYR A 100 13.43 3.13 15.20
C TYR A 100 13.97 4.21 14.27
N GLN A 101 15.25 4.55 14.43
CA GLN A 101 15.93 5.63 13.66
C GLN A 101 15.81 5.43 12.14
N ARG A 102 15.82 4.18 11.64
CA ARG A 102 15.66 3.89 10.21
C ARG A 102 14.29 4.27 9.67
N GLU A 103 13.23 4.10 10.46
CA GLU A 103 11.86 4.44 10.05
C GLU A 103 11.72 5.96 9.91
N ARG A 104 12.45 6.76 10.70
CA ARG A 104 12.43 8.23 10.59
C ARG A 104 13.01 8.76 9.28
N ALA A 105 13.94 8.02 8.68
CA ALA A 105 14.53 8.37 7.39
C ALA A 105 13.57 8.11 6.22
N LEU A 106 12.51 7.31 6.41
CA LEU A 106 11.53 7.03 5.37
C LEU A 106 10.54 8.19 5.24
N TRP A 107 10.04 8.41 4.03
CA TRP A 107 9.07 9.46 3.77
C TRP A 107 7.65 8.97 4.04
N VAL A 108 6.91 9.73 4.85
CA VAL A 108 5.50 9.47 5.17
C VAL A 108 4.63 10.51 4.48
N PRO A 109 3.68 10.07 3.62
CA PRO A 109 2.72 10.97 3.02
C PRO A 109 1.73 11.49 4.06
N THR A 110 1.23 12.69 3.85
CA THR A 110 0.02 13.23 4.48
C THR A 110 -1.17 13.09 3.55
N ALA A 111 -2.40 13.13 4.08
CA ALA A 111 -3.62 13.00 3.28
C ALA A 111 -3.74 14.08 2.17
N VAL A 112 -3.23 15.30 2.42
CA VAL A 112 -3.23 16.40 1.43
C VAL A 112 -2.26 16.13 0.28
N GLN A 113 -1.14 15.46 0.55
CA GLN A 113 -0.14 15.12 -0.46
C GLN A 113 -0.55 13.95 -1.37
N LEU A 114 -1.67 13.28 -1.10
CA LEU A 114 -2.11 12.11 -1.86
C LEU A 114 -2.30 12.42 -3.35
N VAL A 115 -2.99 13.51 -3.70
CA VAL A 115 -3.23 13.86 -5.11
C VAL A 115 -1.92 14.25 -5.82
N PRO A 116 -1.08 15.15 -5.28
CA PRO A 116 0.26 15.41 -5.82
C PRO A 116 1.12 14.14 -6.00
N LEU A 117 1.13 13.27 -4.99
CA LEU A 117 1.86 12.02 -5.02
C LEU A 117 1.35 11.09 -6.13
N ALA A 118 0.03 10.97 -6.29
CA ALA A 118 -0.56 10.14 -7.33
C ALA A 118 -0.23 10.65 -8.74
N HIS A 119 -0.22 11.97 -8.96
CA HIS A 119 0.28 12.55 -10.21
C HIS A 119 1.74 12.19 -10.46
N TRP A 120 2.60 12.32 -9.44
CA TRP A 120 4.01 11.94 -9.56
C TRP A 120 4.16 10.44 -9.87
N LEU A 121 3.41 9.56 -9.20
CA LEU A 121 3.39 8.12 -9.48
C LEU A 121 2.96 7.81 -10.92
N ARG A 122 1.99 8.53 -11.48
CA ARG A 122 1.64 8.39 -12.91
C ARG A 122 2.81 8.76 -13.82
N ARG A 123 3.52 9.85 -13.54
CA ARG A 123 4.73 10.24 -14.30
C ARG A 123 5.86 9.21 -14.17
N CYS A 124 5.91 8.48 -13.06
CA CYS A 124 6.84 7.37 -12.84
C CYS A 124 6.51 6.11 -13.66
N GLY A 125 5.36 6.07 -14.35
CA GLY A 125 4.90 4.91 -15.11
C GLY A 125 3.99 3.96 -14.32
N VAL A 126 3.57 4.33 -13.11
CA VAL A 126 2.73 3.46 -12.27
C VAL A 126 1.37 3.26 -12.95
N ARG A 127 1.04 1.99 -13.17
CA ARG A 127 -0.25 1.55 -13.74
C ARG A 127 -1.20 1.01 -12.69
N SER A 128 -0.66 0.35 -11.66
CA SER A 128 -1.42 -0.24 -10.57
C SER A 128 -1.09 0.45 -9.25
N LEU A 129 -2.06 1.10 -8.63
CA LEU A 129 -1.91 1.82 -7.37
C LEU A 129 -2.75 1.17 -6.27
N VAL A 130 -2.15 0.92 -5.10
CA VAL A 130 -2.87 0.60 -3.87
C VAL A 130 -2.67 1.70 -2.86
N VAL A 131 -3.76 2.20 -2.30
CA VAL A 131 -3.73 3.22 -1.24
C VAL A 131 -4.40 2.67 -0.01
N VAL A 132 -3.65 2.54 1.08
CA VAL A 132 -4.17 2.12 2.37
C VAL A 132 -4.49 3.35 3.19
N MET A 133 -5.78 3.66 3.30
CA MET A 133 -6.28 4.81 4.03
C MET A 133 -6.56 4.41 5.49
N PRO A 134 -6.03 5.16 6.47
CA PRO A 134 -6.53 5.06 7.83
C PRO A 134 -7.96 5.61 7.85
N HIS A 135 -8.91 4.82 8.36
CA HIS A 135 -10.29 5.22 8.46
C HIS A 135 -10.70 5.36 9.93
N ALA A 136 -11.12 6.56 10.30
CA ALA A 136 -11.62 6.83 11.64
C ALA A 136 -13.04 6.26 11.82
N GLN A 137 -13.23 5.45 12.85
CA GLN A 137 -14.48 4.76 13.15
C GLN A 137 -15.63 5.77 13.37
N GLY A 138 -16.81 5.48 12.83
CA GLY A 138 -18.06 6.22 13.10
C GLY A 138 -18.29 7.53 12.35
N GLN A 139 -17.44 7.91 11.38
CA GLN A 139 -17.55 9.23 10.72
C GLN A 139 -18.32 9.24 9.39
N PHE A 140 -18.71 8.09 8.84
CA PHE A 140 -19.33 8.04 7.52
C PHE A 140 -20.64 7.25 7.51
N PRO A 141 -21.72 7.80 6.90
CA PRO A 141 -22.88 7.01 6.50
C PRO A 141 -22.48 5.77 5.69
N PRO A 142 -23.18 4.63 5.84
CA PRO A 142 -22.83 3.35 5.20
C PRO A 142 -22.83 3.39 3.65
N SER A 143 -23.41 4.42 3.02
CA SER A 143 -23.32 4.69 1.59
C SER A 143 -21.94 5.21 1.17
N LEU A 144 -21.33 6.09 1.95
CA LEU A 144 -19.96 6.61 1.70
C LEU A 144 -18.88 5.58 2.05
N GLN A 145 -19.19 4.63 2.93
CA GLN A 145 -18.31 3.51 3.23
C GLN A 145 -18.15 2.54 2.04
N ARG A 146 -19.07 2.56 1.07
CA ARG A 146 -19.05 1.72 -0.15
C ARG A 146 -18.56 2.44 -1.41
N GLY A 147 -18.67 3.76 -1.48
CA GLY A 147 -18.15 4.63 -2.56
C GLY A 147 -16.88 5.39 -2.17
N PHE A 148 -16.51 6.44 -2.89
CA PHE A 148 -15.40 7.33 -2.48
C PHE A 148 -15.78 8.11 -1.22
N ALA A 149 -14.91 8.07 -0.21
CA ALA A 149 -15.14 8.76 1.07
C ALA A 149 -14.64 10.22 1.05
N SER A 150 -13.81 10.58 0.07
CA SER A 150 -13.27 11.95 -0.06
C SER A 150 -13.09 12.37 -1.51
N LEU A 151 -13.02 13.69 -1.73
CA LEU A 151 -12.67 14.27 -3.03
C LEU A 151 -11.28 13.83 -3.50
N SER A 152 -10.34 13.60 -2.58
CA SER A 152 -9.00 13.09 -2.91
C SER A 152 -9.07 11.67 -3.47
N GLU A 153 -9.92 10.79 -2.93
CA GLU A 153 -10.10 9.43 -3.47
C GLU A 153 -10.68 9.46 -4.88
N GLN A 154 -11.69 10.30 -5.11
CA GLN A 154 -12.28 10.49 -6.43
C GLN A 154 -11.25 11.07 -7.42
N ALA A 155 -10.51 12.10 -7.02
CA ALA A 155 -9.50 12.75 -7.84
C ALA A 155 -8.42 11.74 -8.27
N VAL A 156 -7.86 10.97 -7.34
CA VAL A 156 -6.85 9.94 -7.65
C VAL A 156 -7.41 8.86 -8.58
N SER A 157 -8.66 8.45 -8.36
CA SER A 157 -9.32 7.43 -9.18
C SER A 157 -9.59 7.91 -10.61
N ALA A 158 -9.71 9.22 -10.82
CA ALA A 158 -9.86 9.84 -12.13
C ALA A 158 -8.52 10.06 -12.88
N LEU A 159 -7.36 9.84 -12.25
CA LEU A 159 -6.03 10.07 -12.87
C LEU A 159 -5.65 9.05 -13.96
N GLY A 160 -6.50 8.07 -14.23
CA GLY A 160 -6.34 7.12 -15.33
C GLY A 160 -5.29 6.03 -15.06
N PHE A 161 -5.07 5.64 -13.80
CA PHE A 161 -4.38 4.39 -13.50
C PHE A 161 -5.15 3.22 -14.13
N GLU A 162 -4.44 2.21 -14.63
CA GLU A 162 -5.06 0.97 -15.10
C GLU A 162 -5.84 0.29 -13.97
N ARG A 163 -5.31 0.38 -12.75
CA ARG A 163 -5.95 -0.14 -11.54
C ARG A 163 -5.69 0.78 -10.35
N VAL A 164 -6.73 1.05 -9.56
CA VAL A 164 -6.62 1.67 -8.23
C VAL A 164 -7.35 0.80 -7.21
N VAL A 165 -6.70 0.45 -6.11
CA VAL A 165 -7.35 -0.23 -4.97
C VAL A 165 -7.23 0.61 -3.71
N TRP A 166 -8.38 0.99 -3.17
CA TRP A 166 -8.52 1.64 -1.88
C TRP A 166 -8.71 0.60 -0.79
N VAL A 167 -7.81 0.55 0.19
CA VAL A 167 -7.90 -0.34 1.35
C VAL A 167 -8.21 0.51 2.57
N ARG A 168 -9.40 0.35 3.14
CA ARG A 168 -9.82 1.07 4.34
C ARG A 168 -9.49 0.25 5.57
N ASN A 169 -8.46 0.67 6.29
CA ASN A 169 -8.07 0.04 7.55
C ASN A 169 -8.68 0.82 8.72
N ALA A 170 -9.33 0.12 9.65
CA ALA A 170 -9.78 0.74 10.88
C ALA A 170 -8.56 0.97 11.79
N GLU A 171 -8.32 2.23 12.15
CA GLU A 171 -7.32 2.54 13.16
C GLU A 171 -7.93 2.49 14.56
N GLU A 172 -7.14 1.96 15.51
CA GLU A 172 -7.42 2.14 16.93
C GLU A 172 -7.27 3.63 17.25
N ARG A 173 -8.32 4.28 17.72
CA ARG A 173 -8.20 5.63 18.28
C ARG A 173 -7.22 5.54 19.44
N LYS A 174 -5.98 6.00 19.26
CA LYS A 174 -5.08 6.18 20.39
C LYS A 174 -5.74 7.19 21.34
N PRO A 175 -5.98 6.83 22.61
CA PRO A 175 -6.46 7.81 23.57
C PRO A 175 -5.47 8.98 23.61
N VAL A 176 -6.01 10.20 23.56
CA VAL A 176 -5.22 11.42 23.74
C VAL A 176 -4.48 11.29 25.07
N ASN A 177 -3.16 11.56 25.06
CA ASN A 177 -2.26 11.44 26.22
C ASN A 177 -2.94 11.80 27.56
N PRO A 178 -2.89 10.93 28.59
CA PRO A 178 -3.46 11.22 29.90
C PRO A 178 -2.52 12.19 30.65
N GLY A 179 -2.53 13.45 30.25
CA GLY A 179 -1.80 14.55 30.89
C GLY A 179 -2.68 15.43 31.77
N GLY A 180 -3.89 14.99 32.14
CA GLY A 180 -4.83 15.85 32.86
C GLY A 180 -5.61 15.12 33.95
N GLY A 181 -5.93 15.88 35.00
CA GLY A 181 -6.34 15.40 36.32
C GLY A 181 -7.66 14.63 36.40
N LEU A 182 -8.12 14.41 37.65
CA LEU A 182 -9.21 13.51 38.06
C LEU A 182 -10.46 13.49 37.15
N LEU A 183 -10.82 14.64 36.58
CA LEU A 183 -11.99 14.79 35.70
C LEU A 183 -11.84 14.04 34.36
N LEU A 184 -10.63 14.00 33.79
CA LEU A 184 -10.36 13.28 32.54
C LEU A 184 -10.30 11.77 32.78
N TRP A 185 -9.85 11.34 33.97
CA TRP A 185 -9.91 9.94 34.37
C TRP A 185 -11.36 9.43 34.49
N VAL A 186 -12.27 10.22 35.08
CA VAL A 186 -13.70 9.87 35.13
C VAL A 186 -14.32 9.84 33.73
N ARG A 187 -13.96 10.78 32.84
CA ARG A 187 -14.38 10.77 31.44
C ARG A 187 -13.92 9.50 30.73
N ASP A 188 -12.64 9.15 30.87
CA ASP A 188 -12.06 7.98 30.20
C ASP A 188 -12.62 6.67 30.79
N PHE A 189 -12.93 6.63 32.09
CA PHE A 189 -13.62 5.52 32.74
C PHE A 189 -15.07 5.36 32.26
N MET A 190 -15.83 6.45 32.16
CA MET A 190 -17.19 6.42 31.63
C MET A 190 -17.20 6.03 30.14
N LEU A 191 -16.30 6.56 29.32
CA LEU A 191 -16.16 6.15 27.91
C LEU A 191 -15.71 4.69 27.77
N SER A 192 -14.90 4.18 28.71
CA SER A 192 -14.50 2.77 28.76
C SER A 192 -15.70 1.84 29.00
N ALA A 193 -16.62 2.20 29.90
CA ALA A 193 -17.85 1.43 30.12
C ALA A 193 -18.72 1.34 28.84
N PHE A 194 -18.77 2.41 28.04
CA PHE A 194 -19.47 2.41 26.75
C PHE A 194 -18.70 1.72 25.61
N SER A 195 -17.37 1.61 25.71
CA SER A 195 -16.55 0.92 24.70
C SER A 195 -16.83 -0.59 24.62
N TYR A 196 -17.46 -1.17 25.64
CA TYR A 196 -17.94 -2.55 25.64
C TYR A 196 -19.17 -2.77 24.72
N MET A 197 -19.84 -1.71 24.27
CA MET A 197 -20.97 -1.76 23.33
C MET A 197 -20.56 -1.54 21.85
N VAL A 198 -19.27 -1.45 21.54
CA VAL A 198 -18.81 -1.35 20.14
C VAL A 198 -18.81 -2.75 19.51
N PRO A 199 -19.55 -2.98 18.39
CA PRO A 199 -19.59 -4.26 17.71
C PRO A 199 -18.17 -4.77 17.39
N GLN A 200 -17.88 -6.05 17.70
CA GLN A 200 -16.54 -6.64 17.51
C GLN A 200 -16.01 -6.56 16.06
N ALA A 201 -16.89 -6.36 15.08
CA ALA A 201 -16.57 -6.12 13.67
C ALA A 201 -15.89 -4.76 13.39
N GLN A 202 -15.65 -3.93 14.41
CA GLN A 202 -14.99 -2.63 14.29
C GLN A 202 -13.59 -2.60 14.94
N ARG A 203 -13.08 -3.74 15.43
CA ARG A 203 -11.74 -3.79 16.05
C ARG A 203 -10.62 -3.68 15.00
N PRO A 204 -9.51 -2.98 15.30
CA PRO A 204 -8.37 -2.88 14.39
C PRO A 204 -7.87 -4.26 13.99
N LEU A 205 -7.64 -4.47 12.70
CA LEU A 205 -7.14 -5.74 12.18
C LEU A 205 -5.63 -5.87 12.45
N ARG A 206 -5.17 -7.11 12.63
CA ARG A 206 -3.73 -7.39 12.67
C ARG A 206 -3.08 -6.92 11.36
N THR A 207 -1.95 -6.22 11.48
CA THR A 207 -1.21 -5.67 10.34
C THR A 207 -0.87 -6.73 9.29
N ALA A 208 -0.55 -7.96 9.71
CA ALA A 208 -0.28 -9.09 8.82
C ALA A 208 -1.46 -9.43 7.89
N HIS A 209 -2.71 -9.31 8.35
CA HIS A 209 -3.89 -9.57 7.52
C HIS A 209 -4.13 -8.46 6.51
N VAL A 210 -3.96 -7.20 6.92
CA VAL A 210 -4.08 -6.06 6.00
C VAL A 210 -2.97 -6.12 4.94
N ALA A 211 -1.74 -6.45 5.34
CA ALA A 211 -0.63 -6.68 4.41
C ALA A 211 -0.90 -7.84 3.45
N HIS A 212 -1.58 -8.90 3.91
CA HIS A 212 -2.01 -9.99 3.04
C HIS A 212 -3.01 -9.52 2.00
N ALA A 213 -4.02 -8.74 2.43
CA ALA A 213 -5.04 -8.23 1.55
C ALA A 213 -4.47 -7.29 0.48
N VAL A 214 -3.50 -6.44 0.84
CA VAL A 214 -2.75 -5.61 -0.12
C VAL A 214 -2.05 -6.47 -1.17
N ALA A 215 -1.35 -7.52 -0.74
CA ALA A 215 -0.66 -8.43 -1.67
C ALA A 215 -1.65 -9.17 -2.60
N LEU A 216 -2.80 -9.61 -2.08
CA LEU A 216 -3.85 -10.25 -2.88
C LEU A 216 -4.54 -9.27 -3.83
N ALA A 217 -4.77 -8.04 -3.41
CA ALA A 217 -5.33 -6.99 -4.25
C ALA A 217 -4.43 -6.72 -5.46
N LEU A 218 -3.12 -6.58 -5.24
CA LEU A 218 -2.14 -6.43 -6.32
C LEU A 218 -2.11 -7.63 -7.27
N GLN A 219 -2.41 -8.83 -6.77
CA GLN A 219 -2.38 -10.06 -7.56
C GLN A 219 -3.67 -10.29 -8.37
N HIS A 220 -4.83 -9.97 -7.80
CA HIS A 220 -6.12 -10.46 -8.29
C HIS A 220 -7.12 -9.39 -8.70
N ALA A 221 -6.89 -8.11 -8.36
CA ALA A 221 -7.79 -7.06 -8.79
C ALA A 221 -7.75 -6.90 -10.32
N PRO A 222 -8.89 -6.89 -11.03
CA PRO A 222 -8.93 -6.55 -12.45
C PRO A 222 -8.60 -5.05 -12.63
N PRO A 223 -8.41 -4.60 -13.87
CA PRO A 223 -8.38 -3.17 -14.19
C PRO A 223 -9.61 -2.44 -13.64
N GLY A 224 -9.46 -1.16 -13.31
CA GLY A 224 -10.51 -0.32 -12.73
C GLY A 224 -10.27 0.05 -11.27
N VAL A 225 -11.30 0.62 -10.64
CA VAL A 225 -11.24 1.18 -9.29
C VAL A 225 -11.95 0.26 -8.31
N HIS A 226 -11.24 -0.15 -7.27
CA HIS A 226 -11.72 -1.10 -6.27
C HIS A 226 -11.66 -0.49 -4.88
N VAL A 227 -12.67 -0.76 -4.06
CA VAL A 227 -12.71 -0.36 -2.65
C VAL A 227 -12.87 -1.61 -1.79
N ILE A 228 -11.87 -1.87 -0.96
CA ILE A 228 -11.86 -2.90 0.07
C ILE A 228 -12.19 -2.20 1.40
N THR A 229 -13.39 -2.46 1.92
CA THR A 229 -13.84 -1.91 3.20
C THR A 229 -13.31 -2.75 4.36
N HIS A 230 -13.35 -2.18 5.57
CA HIS A 230 -12.98 -2.90 6.79
C HIS A 230 -13.85 -4.15 7.01
N GLU A 231 -15.15 -4.05 6.79
CA GLU A 231 -16.09 -5.19 6.92
C GLU A 231 -15.73 -6.31 5.94
N MET A 232 -15.41 -5.98 4.69
CA MET A 232 -14.95 -6.98 3.71
C MET A 232 -13.71 -7.70 4.25
N LEU A 233 -12.68 -6.95 4.66
CA LEU A 233 -11.46 -7.53 5.24
C LEU A 233 -11.77 -8.44 6.43
N TRP A 234 -12.66 -8.02 7.32
CA TRP A 234 -13.05 -8.78 8.50
C TRP A 234 -13.72 -10.11 8.13
N HIS A 235 -14.67 -10.09 7.18
CA HIS A 235 -15.30 -11.31 6.64
C HIS A 235 -14.29 -12.23 5.96
N ALA A 236 -13.37 -11.71 5.16
CA ALA A 236 -12.39 -12.55 4.48
C ALA A 236 -11.36 -13.19 5.41
N ILE A 237 -11.06 -12.57 6.56
CA ILE A 237 -10.21 -13.22 7.57
C ILE A 237 -10.92 -14.44 8.15
N ARG A 238 -12.25 -14.39 8.31
CA ARG A 238 -13.06 -15.50 8.82
C ARG A 238 -13.24 -16.62 7.80
N ASP A 239 -13.53 -16.27 6.55
CA ASP A 239 -13.92 -17.21 5.50
C ASP A 239 -12.75 -17.67 4.61
N GLY A 240 -11.55 -17.10 4.81
CA GLY A 240 -10.34 -17.37 4.05
C GLY A 240 -10.03 -16.27 3.03
N LEU A 241 -8.86 -15.63 3.20
CA LEU A 241 -8.56 -14.37 2.52
C LEU A 241 -8.40 -14.52 1.00
N GLU A 242 -7.77 -15.59 0.53
CA GLU A 242 -7.53 -15.82 -0.90
C GLU A 242 -8.81 -16.11 -1.68
N GLN A 243 -9.66 -16.99 -1.14
CA GLN A 243 -10.93 -17.36 -1.76
C GLN A 243 -11.88 -16.17 -1.80
N THR A 244 -11.91 -15.39 -0.72
CA THR A 244 -12.78 -14.21 -0.63
C THR A 244 -12.25 -13.07 -1.50
N ALA A 245 -10.93 -12.88 -1.59
CA ALA A 245 -10.33 -11.88 -2.48
C ALA A 245 -10.69 -12.12 -3.95
N ARG A 246 -10.66 -13.37 -4.42
CA ARG A 246 -11.11 -13.71 -5.80
C ARG A 246 -12.58 -13.36 -6.01
N LYS A 247 -13.44 -13.60 -5.02
CA LYS A 247 -14.87 -13.26 -5.09
C LYS A 247 -15.12 -11.74 -5.11
N TRP A 248 -14.40 -10.96 -4.30
CA TRP A 248 -14.53 -9.49 -4.27
C TRP A 248 -14.33 -8.85 -5.62
N PHE A 249 -13.34 -9.36 -6.36
CA PHE A 249 -12.92 -8.83 -7.64
C PHE A 249 -13.69 -9.43 -8.82
N ALA A 250 -14.21 -10.66 -8.68
CA ALA A 250 -15.07 -11.28 -9.68
C ALA A 250 -16.47 -10.66 -9.74
N GLN A 251 -17.00 -10.15 -8.62
CA GLN A 251 -18.38 -9.62 -8.54
C GLN A 251 -18.53 -8.15 -8.99
N ARG A 252 -17.44 -7.47 -9.36
CA ARG A 252 -17.42 -6.02 -9.62
C ARG A 252 -16.87 -5.63 -10.99
N ALA A 253 -16.79 -6.57 -11.93
CA ALA A 253 -16.64 -6.23 -13.34
C ALA A 253 -17.98 -5.65 -13.85
N PRO A 254 -18.06 -4.36 -14.23
CA PRO A 254 -19.10 -3.94 -15.16
C PRO A 254 -18.89 -4.59 -16.53
#